data_AF-A0A369BDW1-F1
#
_entry.id   AF-A0A369BDW1-F1
#
_cell.length_a   1.000
_cell.length_b   1.000
_cell.length_c   1.000
_cell.angle_alpha   90.00
_cell.angle_beta   90.00
_cell.angle_gamma   90.00
#
_symmetry.space_group_name_H-M   'P 1'
#
loop_
_entity.id
_entity.type
_entity.pdbx_description
1 polymer ?
#
loop_
_entity_poly.entity_id
_entity_poly.type
_entity_poly.pdbx_seq_one_letter_code
_entity_poly.pdbx_strand_id
1 'polypeptide(L)' 'MRNVSLNKERCEKTQPKFAEGTSHPTRFNNMIKAMYISKSQIADEISKRG' A
#
# COMPACT_ATOMS: atom_id res chain seq x y z
N MET A 1 -3.33 -17.08 37.97
CA MET A 1 -2.96 -16.12 36.91
C MET A 1 -2.09 -16.84 35.89
N ARG A 2 -2.51 -16.95 34.62
CA ARG A 2 -1.69 -17.56 33.56
C ARG A 2 -0.80 -16.46 32.96
N ASN A 3 0.50 -16.51 33.24
CA ASN A 3 1.49 -15.67 32.57
C ASN A 3 1.66 -16.18 31.14
N VAL A 4 1.04 -15.50 30.18
CA VAL A 4 1.34 -15.70 28.75
C VAL A 4 2.56 -14.84 28.45
N SER A 5 3.74 -15.44 28.54
CA SER A 5 4.96 -14.82 28.01
C SER A 5 4.80 -14.71 26.50
N LEU A 6 4.40 -13.52 26.03
CA LEU A 6 4.42 -13.15 24.61
C LEU A 6 5.85 -13.31 24.12
N ASN A 7 6.11 -14.42 23.46
CA ASN A 7 7.30 -14.70 22.71
C ASN A 7 7.49 -13.53 21.70
N LYS A 8 8.36 -12.57 22.06
CA LYS A 8 8.80 -11.48 21.18
C LYS A 8 9.50 -12.00 19.90
N GLU A 9 9.89 -13.27 19.88
CA GLU A 9 10.58 -13.95 18.79
C GLU A 9 9.68 -14.21 17.56
N ARG A 10 8.35 -14.33 17.75
CA ARG A 10 7.37 -14.59 16.67
C ARG A 10 6.90 -13.31 15.98
N CYS A 11 7.18 -12.13 16.54
CA CYS A 11 6.93 -10.84 15.90
C CYS A 11 8.14 -10.30 15.12
N GLU A 12 9.31 -10.92 15.21
CA GLU A 12 10.56 -10.43 14.61
C GLU A 12 10.82 -11.00 13.19
N LYS A 13 9.78 -11.49 12.51
CA LYS A 13 9.89 -12.01 11.12
C LYS A 13 8.69 -11.61 10.26
N THR A 14 8.21 -10.39 10.41
CA THR A 14 7.33 -9.79 9.39
C THR A 14 7.98 -8.48 8.98
N GLN A 15 8.15 -8.27 7.67
CA GLN A 15 8.90 -7.17 7.03
C GLN A 15 10.41 -7.42 6.92
N PRO A 16 10.82 -8.43 6.14
CA PRO A 16 11.64 -7.99 5.01
C PRO A 16 11.16 -8.67 3.74
N LYS A 17 11.20 -7.94 2.63
CA LYS A 17 10.89 -8.39 1.26
C LYS A 17 9.44 -8.17 0.82
N PHE A 18 8.97 -6.93 0.91
CA PHE A 18 8.36 -6.36 -0.30
C PHE A 18 9.47 -6.17 -1.35
N ALA A 19 10.01 -7.29 -1.84
CA ALA A 19 10.95 -7.27 -2.94
C ALA A 19 10.15 -6.93 -4.19
N GLU A 20 10.57 -5.86 -4.86
CA GLU A 20 10.13 -5.50 -6.21
C GLU A 20 10.26 -6.74 -7.10
N GLY A 21 9.12 -7.37 -7.43
CA GLY A 21 9.08 -8.64 -8.18
C GLY A 21 8.05 -9.67 -7.69
N THR A 22 7.36 -9.43 -6.59
CA THR A 22 6.43 -10.41 -5.98
C THR A 22 4.98 -10.27 -6.45
N SER A 23 4.55 -10.56 -7.70
CA SER A 23 3.12 -10.66 -8.18
C SER A 23 2.11 -9.52 -7.83
N HIS A 24 2.00 -9.14 -6.56
CA HIS A 24 1.45 -7.95 -5.95
C HIS A 24 1.85 -6.59 -6.59
N PRO A 25 3.07 -6.33 -7.10
CA PRO A 25 3.38 -5.03 -7.71
C PRO A 25 2.43 -4.71 -8.86
N THR A 26 2.11 -5.67 -9.72
CA THR A 26 1.26 -5.43 -10.90
C THR A 26 -0.16 -5.03 -10.51
N ARG A 27 -0.74 -5.67 -9.48
CA ARG A 27 -2.08 -5.34 -8.98
C ARG A 27 -2.14 -3.93 -8.40
N PHE A 28 -1.14 -3.57 -7.59
CA PHE A 28 -1.07 -2.24 -6.98
C PHE A 28 -0.67 -1.16 -7.98
N ASN A 29 0.19 -1.48 -8.95
CA ASN A 29 0.61 -0.56 -10.01
C ASN A 29 -0.57 -0.09 -10.86
N ASN A 30 -1.48 -0.99 -11.24
CA ASN A 30 -2.67 -0.62 -12.00
C ASN A 30 -3.60 0.28 -11.18
N MET A 31 -3.75 0.00 -9.89
CA MET A 31 -4.55 0.82 -8.99
C MET A 31 -3.93 2.21 -8.75
N ILE A 32 -2.61 2.29 -8.53
CA ILE A 32 -1.87 3.55 -8.37
C ILE A 32 -1.95 4.40 -9.63
N LYS A 33 -1.79 3.79 -10.82
CA LYS A 33 -1.98 4.48 -12.11
C LYS A 33 -3.39 5.03 -12.26
N ALA A 34 -4.42 4.24 -11.95
CA ALA A 34 -5.80 4.69 -11.99
C ALA A 34 -6.04 5.87 -11.02
N MET A 35 -5.52 5.79 -9.79
CA MET A 35 -5.61 6.88 -8.82
C MET A 35 -4.98 8.18 -9.34
N TYR A 36 -3.82 8.10 -9.98
CA TYR A 36 -3.14 9.28 -10.52
C TYR A 36 -3.92 9.91 -11.68
N ILE A 37 -4.50 9.08 -12.57
CA ILE A 37 -5.39 9.54 -13.65
C ILE A 37 -6.62 10.25 -13.08
N SER A 38 -7.30 9.63 -12.10
CA SER A 38 -8.46 10.25 -11.44
C SER A 38 -8.10 11.57 -10.75
N LYS A 39 -6.93 11.64 -10.10
CA LYS A 39 -6.43 12.88 -9.49
C LYS A 39 -6.25 13.98 -10.53
N SER A 40 -5.66 13.67 -11.68
CA SER A 40 -5.49 14.64 -12.78
C SER A 40 -6.85 15.13 -13.28
N GLN A 41 -7.78 14.22 -13.54
CA GLN A 41 -9.12 14.57 -14.04
C GLN A 41 -9.89 15.47 -13.06
N ILE A 42 -9.81 15.18 -11.75
CA ILE A 42 -10.44 16.00 -10.71
C ILE A 42 -9.78 17.38 -10.66
N ALA A 43 -8.44 17.45 -10.69
CA ALA A 43 -7.72 18.72 -10.68
C ALA A 43 -8.03 19.57 -11.93
N ASP A 44 -8.09 18.95 -13.11
CA ASP A 44 -8.42 19.61 -14.36
C ASP A 44 -9.85 20.16 -14.34
N GLU A 45 -10.81 19.41 -13.79
CA GLU A 45 -12.20 19.85 -13.68
C GLU A 45 -12.36 20.97 -12.65
N ILE A 46 -11.65 20.91 -11.51
CA ILE A 46 -11.61 22.00 -10.53
C ILE A 46 -11.03 23.28 -11.17
N SER A 47 -9.93 23.14 -11.91
CA SER A 47 -9.26 24.25 -12.60
C SER A 47 -10.15 24.89 -13.68
N LYS A 48 -11.00 24.11 -14.36
CA LYS A 48 -11.95 24.62 -15.34
C LYS A 48 -13.18 25.31 -14.73
N ARG A 49 -13.50 25.00 -13.47
CA ARG A 49 -14.67 25.54 -12.76
C ARG A 49 -14.35 26.78 -11.92
N GLY A 50 -13.08 26.96 -11.53
CA GLY A 50 -12.58 28.19 -10.92
C GLY A 50 -12.33 29.26 -11.95
#